data_AF-A0A8S3VQ50-F1
#
_entry.id   AF-A0A8S3VQ50-F1
#
_cell.length_a   1.000
_cell.length_b   1.000
_cell.length_c   1.000
_cell.angle_alpha   90.00
_cell.angle_beta   90.00
_cell.angle_gamma   90.00
#
_symmetry.space_group_name_H-M   'P 1'
#
loop_
_entity.id
_entity.type
_entity.pdbx_description
1 polymer ?
#
loop_
_entity_poly.entity_id
_entity_poly.type
_entity_poly.pdbx_seq_one_letter_code
_entity_poly.pdbx_strand_id
1 'polypeptide(L)'
;MTTRAATFTSKIRNLKDYRSRLINNVQPLPAGNEIENTLKYFSQTLLSVLKDVPNIPAESYGPRQRDSVRLSVFPNLNYTGLYHAVLDMIELVPTMQIRQLEVGENVLKVLGCLVPFLEHDLLDSLPYTVASTLAIFPPTLHKETIDLLCSNMLPMTLGYDGGFEPTYASESAAAIITMVLQHTDNGSYHSQILECFMSIKRDLVKDILSIIAYGPPSARAPAANLLFYYWPQLNPALSDRRGIHYKYIAWPPVLCQRRGCVNNGNCQAVKMCLNPALAIHSGDKPPPLYICSDCADVLRKDHSEYMTDILLPMSHVSTICENKNCRAGETLAVCTCFSIECASYNGNRPIRYCHVCHDTRHLTPKGRKHVYHLSIPEIWDCSQQVQRYLMDAITRYCQLYQQNFSS
;
A
#
# COMPACT_ATOMS: atom_id res chain seq x y z
N MET A 1 -27.92 32.66 -2.88
CA MET A 1 -26.56 32.10 -3.06
C MET A 1 -26.56 30.67 -2.54
N THR A 2 -26.28 29.69 -3.39
CA THR A 2 -26.20 28.27 -2.99
C THR A 2 -24.91 28.05 -2.19
N THR A 3 -25.00 27.49 -0.98
CA THR A 3 -23.81 27.25 -0.14
C THR A 3 -22.96 26.11 -0.70
N ARG A 4 -21.64 26.10 -0.39
CA ARG A 4 -20.71 25.03 -0.79
C ARG A 4 -21.24 23.64 -0.39
N ALA A 5 -21.81 23.52 0.81
CA ALA A 5 -22.42 22.28 1.31
C ALA A 5 -23.66 21.84 0.52
N ALA A 6 -24.52 22.78 0.11
CA ALA A 6 -25.69 22.47 -0.70
C ALA A 6 -25.29 21.97 -2.10
N THR A 7 -24.30 22.60 -2.74
CA THR A 7 -23.76 22.15 -4.03
C THR A 7 -23.11 20.77 -3.91
N PHE A 8 -22.31 20.54 -2.86
CA PHE A 8 -21.67 19.25 -2.59
C PHE A 8 -22.72 18.13 -2.47
N THR A 9 -23.75 18.34 -1.66
CA THR A 9 -24.85 17.38 -1.46
C THR A 9 -25.68 17.17 -2.73
N SER A 10 -25.88 18.22 -3.53
CA SER A 10 -26.56 18.10 -4.83
C SER A 10 -25.75 17.24 -5.79
N LYS A 11 -24.43 17.42 -5.86
CA LYS A 11 -23.56 16.62 -6.74
C LYS A 11 -23.50 15.14 -6.32
N ILE A 12 -23.61 14.84 -5.01
CA ILE A 12 -23.72 13.45 -4.54
C ILE A 12 -25.03 12.83 -5.05
N ARG A 13 -26.14 13.58 -4.98
CA ARG A 13 -27.42 13.13 -5.52
C ARG A 13 -27.33 12.89 -7.03
N ASN A 14 -26.61 13.73 -7.78
CA ASN A 14 -26.38 13.51 -9.21
C ASN A 14 -25.63 12.20 -9.48
N LEU A 15 -24.57 11.88 -8.74
CA LEU A 15 -23.87 10.58 -8.90
C LEU A 15 -24.81 9.40 -8.67
N LYS A 16 -25.63 9.46 -7.61
CA LYS A 16 -26.61 8.40 -7.31
C LYS A 16 -27.69 8.28 -8.40
N ASP A 17 -28.15 9.40 -8.94
CA ASP A 17 -29.09 9.44 -10.07
C ASP A 17 -28.45 8.86 -11.35
N TYR A 18 -27.21 9.22 -11.66
CA TYR A 18 -26.48 8.66 -12.80
C TYR A 18 -26.36 7.13 -12.68
N ARG A 19 -25.97 6.64 -11.50
CA ARG A 19 -25.96 5.20 -11.21
C ARG A 19 -27.31 4.55 -11.44
N SER A 20 -28.37 5.11 -10.85
CA SER A 20 -29.72 4.56 -10.96
C SER A 20 -30.19 4.48 -12.43
N ARG A 21 -29.90 5.51 -13.23
CA ARG A 21 -30.27 5.52 -14.65
C ARG A 21 -29.48 4.52 -15.47
N LEU A 22 -28.18 4.35 -15.19
CA LEU A 22 -27.36 3.35 -15.87
C LEU A 22 -27.81 1.92 -15.56
N ILE A 23 -28.06 1.60 -14.28
CA ILE A 23 -28.52 0.27 -13.87
C ILE A 23 -29.89 -0.06 -14.44
N ASN A 24 -30.82 0.90 -14.39
CA ASN A 24 -32.21 0.68 -14.81
C ASN A 24 -32.46 1.00 -16.29
N ASN A 25 -31.41 1.36 -17.06
CA ASN A 25 -31.50 1.79 -18.46
C ASN A 25 -32.55 2.90 -18.70
N VAL A 26 -32.65 3.86 -17.77
CA VAL A 26 -33.62 4.97 -17.85
C VAL A 26 -33.05 6.09 -18.71
N GLN A 27 -33.78 6.48 -19.75
CA GLN A 27 -33.40 7.57 -20.66
C GLN A 27 -33.70 8.97 -20.08
N PRO A 28 -32.87 9.99 -20.36
CA PRO A 28 -31.62 9.92 -21.09
C PRO A 28 -30.50 9.29 -20.24
N LEU A 29 -29.73 8.38 -20.86
CA LEU A 29 -28.57 7.79 -20.21
C LEU A 29 -27.50 8.86 -19.90
N PRO A 30 -26.87 8.83 -18.71
CA PRO A 30 -25.81 9.78 -18.37
C PRO A 30 -24.63 9.64 -19.32
N ALA A 31 -24.11 10.75 -19.82
CA ALA A 31 -22.88 10.71 -20.61
C ALA A 31 -21.67 10.50 -19.68
N GLY A 32 -20.68 9.70 -20.11
CA GLY A 32 -19.44 9.49 -19.34
C GLY A 32 -18.74 10.80 -18.93
N ASN A 33 -18.83 11.84 -19.77
CA ASN A 33 -18.35 13.18 -19.48
C ASN A 33 -18.99 13.82 -18.23
N GLU A 34 -20.29 13.61 -18.01
CA GLU A 34 -21.01 14.21 -16.87
C GLU A 34 -20.58 13.57 -15.55
N ILE A 35 -20.40 12.25 -15.57
CA ILE A 35 -19.91 11.46 -14.44
C ILE A 35 -18.49 11.91 -14.09
N GLU A 36 -17.60 11.93 -15.08
CA GLU A 36 -16.22 12.36 -14.90
C GLU A 36 -16.12 13.79 -14.37
N ASN A 37 -16.84 14.74 -14.96
CA ASN A 37 -16.83 16.14 -14.51
C ASN A 37 -17.31 16.27 -13.06
N THR A 38 -18.27 15.43 -12.67
CA THR A 38 -18.77 15.37 -11.29
C THR A 38 -17.73 14.79 -10.33
N LEU A 39 -17.01 13.73 -10.72
CA LEU A 39 -15.90 13.18 -9.94
C LEU A 39 -14.72 14.16 -9.83
N LYS A 40 -14.36 14.84 -10.92
CA LYS A 40 -13.35 15.90 -10.93
C LYS A 40 -13.70 17.03 -9.96
N TYR A 41 -14.96 17.48 -9.97
CA TYR A 41 -15.46 18.47 -9.01
C TYR A 41 -15.22 18.05 -7.56
N PHE A 42 -15.46 16.77 -7.21
CA PHE A 42 -15.20 16.28 -5.86
C PHE A 42 -13.71 16.29 -5.51
N SER A 43 -12.85 15.77 -6.40
CA SER A 43 -11.40 15.78 -6.15
C SER A 43 -10.86 17.21 -5.94
N GLN A 44 -11.29 18.16 -6.77
CA GLN A 44 -10.91 19.57 -6.65
C GLN A 44 -11.45 20.22 -5.39
N THR A 45 -12.69 19.92 -5.00
CA THR A 45 -13.30 20.45 -3.78
C THR A 45 -12.60 19.93 -2.54
N LEU A 46 -12.28 18.62 -2.50
CA LEU A 46 -11.55 18.00 -1.38
C LEU A 46 -10.14 18.58 -1.25
N LEU A 47 -9.42 18.76 -2.36
CA LEU A 47 -8.12 19.42 -2.37
C LEU A 47 -8.21 20.88 -1.92
N SER A 48 -9.23 21.62 -2.35
CA SER A 48 -9.46 23.00 -1.86
C SER A 48 -9.68 23.02 -0.35
N VAL A 49 -10.45 22.08 0.20
CA VAL A 49 -10.67 22.00 1.64
C VAL A 49 -9.37 21.70 2.38
N LEU A 50 -8.56 20.76 1.89
CA LEU A 50 -7.26 20.45 2.49
C LEU A 50 -6.28 21.63 2.44
N LYS A 51 -6.41 22.52 1.45
CA LYS A 51 -5.62 23.75 1.33
C LYS A 51 -6.06 24.82 2.33
N ASP A 52 -7.36 24.91 2.60
CA ASP A 52 -7.96 25.95 3.45
C ASP A 52 -7.80 25.64 4.96
N VAL A 53 -7.45 24.41 5.33
CA VAL A 53 -7.39 23.94 6.72
C VAL A 53 -5.98 24.12 7.32
N PRO A 54 -5.87 24.67 8.55
CA PRO A 54 -4.57 24.80 9.23
C PRO A 54 -3.93 23.44 9.49
N ASN A 55 -2.59 23.45 9.60
CA ASN A 55 -1.73 22.31 9.86
C ASN A 55 -2.36 21.27 10.82
N ILE A 56 -2.76 20.11 10.29
CA ILE A 56 -3.21 18.98 11.09
C ILE A 56 -1.96 18.35 11.72
N PRO A 57 -1.86 18.25 13.05
CA PRO A 57 -0.73 17.58 13.70
C PRO A 57 -0.57 16.17 13.14
N ALA A 58 0.66 15.75 12.83
CA ALA A 58 0.93 14.42 12.27
C ALA A 58 0.38 13.31 13.18
N GLU A 59 0.40 13.53 14.50
CA GLU A 59 -0.13 12.61 15.49
C GLU A 59 -1.67 12.49 15.50
N SER A 60 -2.40 13.39 14.81
CA SER A 60 -3.84 13.29 14.64
C SER A 60 -4.24 12.23 13.60
N TYR A 61 -3.28 11.77 12.80
CA TYR A 61 -3.41 10.57 11.99
C TYR A 61 -2.92 9.40 12.85
N GLY A 62 -3.84 8.54 13.29
CA GLY A 62 -3.51 7.56 14.32
C GLY A 62 -4.74 6.81 14.81
N PRO A 63 -4.87 6.57 16.12
CA PRO A 63 -5.94 5.74 16.67
C PRO A 63 -7.32 6.39 16.50
N ARG A 64 -8.35 5.53 16.37
CA ARG A 64 -9.80 5.85 16.30
C ARG A 64 -10.23 7.02 17.21
N GLN A 65 -9.62 7.15 18.37
CA GLN A 65 -9.90 8.16 19.39
C GLN A 65 -9.60 9.60 18.96
N ARG A 66 -8.76 9.79 17.92
CA ARG A 66 -8.38 11.11 17.39
C ARG A 66 -9.22 11.53 16.17
N ASP A 67 -10.13 10.68 15.71
CA ASP A 67 -11.00 10.98 14.57
C ASP A 67 -11.90 12.19 14.83
N SER A 68 -12.50 12.29 16.02
CA SER A 68 -13.36 13.44 16.36
C SER A 68 -12.59 14.76 16.28
N VAL A 69 -11.34 14.79 16.73
CA VAL A 69 -10.46 15.96 16.68
C VAL A 69 -10.07 16.26 15.24
N ARG A 70 -9.60 15.27 14.48
CA ARG A 70 -9.23 15.41 13.06
C ARG A 70 -10.40 15.91 12.21
N LEU A 71 -11.58 15.31 12.37
CA LEU A 71 -12.76 15.64 11.59
C LEU A 71 -13.36 16.99 11.97
N SER A 72 -13.17 17.45 13.21
CA SER A 72 -13.66 18.77 13.65
C SER A 72 -13.02 19.96 12.92
N VAL A 73 -11.84 19.78 12.33
CA VAL A 73 -11.13 20.83 11.61
C VAL A 73 -11.69 21.03 10.20
N PHE A 74 -12.37 20.03 9.66
CA PHE A 74 -12.92 20.09 8.31
C PHE A 74 -14.30 20.74 8.28
N PRO A 75 -14.66 21.42 7.17
CA PRO A 75 -16.03 21.88 6.95
C PRO A 75 -17.02 20.71 7.02
N ASN A 76 -18.20 20.95 7.57
CA ASN A 76 -19.25 19.92 7.70
C ASN A 76 -19.89 19.60 6.32
N LEU A 77 -19.18 18.84 5.50
CA LEU A 77 -19.63 18.29 4.23
C LEU A 77 -19.97 16.80 4.38
N ASN A 78 -20.82 16.27 3.51
CA ASN A 78 -21.26 14.88 3.57
C ASN A 78 -20.20 13.91 2.99
N TYR A 79 -19.06 13.77 3.66
CA TYR A 79 -17.94 12.93 3.22
C TYR A 79 -18.32 11.45 3.16
N THR A 80 -19.03 10.94 4.17
CA THR A 80 -19.54 9.56 4.20
C THR A 80 -20.52 9.28 3.06
N GLY A 81 -21.41 10.23 2.75
CA GLY A 81 -22.32 10.11 1.61
C GLY A 81 -21.59 10.10 0.27
N LEU A 82 -20.50 10.86 0.13
CA LEU A 82 -19.63 10.82 -1.04
C LEU A 82 -18.89 9.48 -1.14
N TYR A 83 -18.33 8.97 -0.03
CA TYR A 83 -17.67 7.67 0.03
C TYR A 83 -18.56 6.56 -0.54
N HIS A 84 -19.77 6.39 0.00
CA HIS A 84 -20.70 5.37 -0.49
C HIS A 84 -21.10 5.61 -1.95
N ALA A 85 -21.33 6.86 -2.35
CA ALA A 85 -21.66 7.17 -3.74
C ALA A 85 -20.53 6.83 -4.72
N VAL A 86 -19.26 6.96 -4.31
CA VAL A 86 -18.10 6.63 -5.15
C VAL A 86 -17.85 5.12 -5.19
N LEU A 87 -18.06 4.41 -4.07
CA LEU A 87 -18.01 2.94 -4.06
C LEU A 87 -19.03 2.33 -5.02
N ASP A 88 -20.25 2.85 -4.97
CA ASP A 88 -21.35 2.52 -5.88
C ASP A 88 -20.98 2.72 -7.38
N MET A 89 -20.05 3.64 -7.69
CA MET A 89 -19.57 3.87 -9.06
C MET A 89 -18.56 2.82 -9.53
N ILE A 90 -17.84 2.13 -8.63
CA ILE A 90 -16.82 1.14 -9.00
C ILE A 90 -17.43 0.03 -9.86
N GLU A 91 -18.59 -0.49 -9.45
CA GLU A 91 -19.30 -1.55 -10.17
C GLU A 91 -19.82 -1.12 -11.54
N LEU A 92 -19.98 0.20 -11.76
CA LEU A 92 -20.48 0.74 -13.03
C LEU A 92 -19.38 0.90 -14.08
N VAL A 93 -18.16 1.20 -13.67
CA VAL A 93 -17.00 1.38 -14.57
C VAL A 93 -16.95 0.30 -15.67
N PRO A 94 -17.03 -1.02 -15.39
CA PRO A 94 -16.98 -2.06 -16.43
C PRO A 94 -18.16 -2.05 -17.39
N THR A 95 -19.30 -1.47 -17.01
CA THR A 95 -20.50 -1.38 -17.86
C THR A 95 -20.48 -0.19 -18.81
N MET A 96 -19.55 0.76 -18.61
CA MET A 96 -19.47 1.98 -19.41
C MET A 96 -18.83 1.71 -20.77
N GLN A 97 -19.52 2.08 -21.85
CA GLN A 97 -19.00 1.90 -23.21
C GLN A 97 -17.98 2.96 -23.64
N ILE A 98 -17.99 4.15 -23.01
CA ILE A 98 -17.12 5.29 -23.38
C ILE A 98 -16.53 5.89 -22.10
N ARG A 99 -15.25 6.28 -22.14
CA ARG A 99 -14.50 6.96 -21.06
C ARG A 99 -14.37 6.15 -19.76
N GLN A 100 -14.39 4.82 -19.87
CA GLN A 100 -14.18 3.91 -18.76
C GLN A 100 -12.88 4.22 -18.01
N LEU A 101 -11.80 4.49 -18.75
CA LEU A 101 -10.49 4.76 -18.20
C LEU A 101 -10.51 6.02 -17.33
N GLU A 102 -10.95 7.14 -17.89
CA GLU A 102 -10.93 8.43 -17.20
C GLU A 102 -11.88 8.46 -16.01
N VAL A 103 -13.03 7.78 -16.10
CA VAL A 103 -13.93 7.64 -14.95
C VAL A 103 -13.26 6.81 -13.85
N GLY A 104 -12.62 5.68 -14.21
CA GLY A 104 -11.87 4.85 -13.26
C GLY A 104 -10.74 5.62 -12.56
N GLU A 105 -9.95 6.40 -13.31
CA GLU A 105 -8.91 7.28 -12.73
C GLU A 105 -9.49 8.28 -11.74
N ASN A 106 -10.61 8.92 -12.09
CA ASN A 106 -11.22 9.91 -11.22
C ASN A 106 -11.90 9.28 -10.00
N VAL A 107 -12.41 8.05 -10.10
CA VAL A 107 -12.87 7.27 -8.94
C VAL A 107 -11.71 7.04 -7.97
N LEU A 108 -10.58 6.49 -8.44
CA LEU A 108 -9.39 6.26 -7.61
C LEU A 108 -8.87 7.56 -7.00
N LYS A 109 -8.85 8.66 -7.78
CA LYS A 109 -8.44 9.97 -7.29
C LYS A 109 -9.34 10.50 -6.18
N VAL A 110 -10.66 10.38 -6.31
CA VAL A 110 -11.61 10.81 -5.27
C VAL A 110 -11.43 9.97 -4.01
N LEU A 111 -11.27 8.64 -4.13
CA LEU A 111 -11.00 7.76 -2.99
C LEU A 111 -9.70 8.14 -2.25
N GLY A 112 -8.62 8.41 -2.98
CA GLY A 112 -7.38 8.90 -2.39
C GLY A 112 -7.51 10.27 -1.71
N CYS A 113 -8.28 11.19 -2.30
CA CYS A 113 -8.55 12.50 -1.69
C CYS A 113 -9.46 12.42 -0.47
N LEU A 114 -10.28 11.37 -0.35
CA LEU A 114 -11.19 11.15 0.77
C LEU A 114 -10.47 10.65 2.02
N VAL A 115 -9.31 10.00 1.91
CA VAL A 115 -8.58 9.39 3.04
C VAL A 115 -8.50 10.33 4.27
N PRO A 116 -8.14 11.62 4.16
CA PRO A 116 -8.05 12.50 5.33
C PRO A 116 -9.40 12.84 5.99
N PHE A 117 -10.52 12.58 5.32
CA PHE A 117 -11.89 12.99 5.72
C PHE A 117 -12.76 11.85 6.22
N LEU A 118 -12.31 10.61 6.10
CA LEU A 118 -13.10 9.44 6.49
C LEU A 118 -12.82 9.06 7.94
N GLU A 119 -13.85 8.58 8.64
CA GLU A 119 -13.73 7.91 9.93
C GLU A 119 -12.95 6.60 9.79
N HIS A 120 -12.31 6.17 10.87
CA HIS A 120 -11.41 5.02 10.88
C HIS A 120 -12.10 3.72 10.42
N ASP A 121 -13.37 3.50 10.75
CA ASP A 121 -14.10 2.30 10.29
C ASP A 121 -14.23 2.22 8.76
N LEU A 122 -14.50 3.36 8.12
CA LEU A 122 -14.57 3.43 6.66
C LEU A 122 -13.16 3.30 6.05
N LEU A 123 -12.17 3.95 6.67
CA LEU A 123 -10.78 3.88 6.23
C LEU A 123 -10.21 2.46 6.28
N ASP A 124 -10.51 1.70 7.33
CA ASP A 124 -9.96 0.36 7.53
C ASP A 124 -10.45 -0.62 6.44
N SER A 125 -11.64 -0.41 5.89
CA SER A 125 -12.18 -1.20 4.76
C SER A 125 -11.66 -0.79 3.39
N LEU A 126 -11.20 0.46 3.24
CA LEU A 126 -10.88 1.07 1.95
C LEU A 126 -9.73 0.38 1.18
N PRO A 127 -8.61 -0.06 1.82
CA PRO A 127 -7.55 -0.78 1.10
C PRO A 127 -8.05 -2.04 0.40
N TYR A 128 -8.92 -2.81 1.03
CA TYR A 128 -9.49 -4.00 0.42
C TYR A 128 -10.39 -3.65 -0.76
N THR A 129 -11.25 -2.64 -0.60
CA THR A 129 -12.13 -2.19 -1.70
C THR A 129 -11.34 -1.68 -2.89
N VAL A 130 -10.26 -0.92 -2.68
CA VAL A 130 -9.39 -0.46 -3.78
C VAL A 130 -8.61 -1.63 -4.38
N ALA A 131 -8.14 -2.60 -3.60
CA ALA A 131 -7.52 -3.79 -4.17
C ALA A 131 -8.50 -4.58 -5.07
N SER A 132 -9.79 -4.59 -4.72
CA SER A 132 -10.81 -5.26 -5.52
C SER A 132 -11.03 -4.63 -6.90
N THR A 133 -10.67 -3.36 -7.10
CA THR A 133 -10.77 -2.72 -8.42
C THR A 133 -9.82 -3.35 -9.42
N LEU A 134 -8.75 -4.04 -9.02
CA LEU A 134 -7.86 -4.77 -9.92
C LEU A 134 -8.59 -5.85 -10.75
N ALA A 135 -9.66 -6.42 -10.18
CA ALA A 135 -10.49 -7.41 -10.84
C ALA A 135 -11.53 -6.80 -11.80
N ILE A 136 -11.81 -5.50 -11.67
CA ILE A 136 -12.95 -4.82 -12.30
C ILE A 136 -12.49 -3.79 -13.33
N PHE A 137 -11.44 -3.03 -13.02
CA PHE A 137 -10.94 -1.94 -13.85
C PHE A 137 -9.99 -2.46 -14.93
N PRO A 138 -9.84 -1.71 -16.04
CA PRO A 138 -8.86 -2.04 -17.07
C PRO A 138 -7.43 -2.17 -16.51
N PRO A 139 -6.60 -3.08 -17.04
CA PRO A 139 -5.21 -3.25 -16.59
C PRO A 139 -4.33 -2.00 -16.65
N THR A 140 -4.70 -1.03 -17.49
CA THR A 140 -4.03 0.28 -17.56
C THR A 140 -4.11 1.06 -16.25
N LEU A 141 -5.07 0.76 -15.36
CA LEU A 141 -5.24 1.39 -14.04
C LEU A 141 -4.59 0.62 -12.89
N HIS A 142 -3.97 -0.54 -13.18
CA HIS A 142 -3.36 -1.34 -12.13
C HIS A 142 -2.23 -0.58 -11.43
N LYS A 143 -1.43 0.21 -12.18
CA LYS A 143 -0.37 1.01 -11.59
C LYS A 143 -0.91 2.01 -10.57
N GLU A 144 -1.91 2.79 -10.94
CA GLU A 144 -2.54 3.81 -10.11
C GLU A 144 -3.17 3.18 -8.88
N THR A 145 -3.78 2.00 -9.03
CA THR A 145 -4.39 1.24 -7.94
C THR A 145 -3.32 0.80 -6.92
N ILE A 146 -2.23 0.18 -7.39
CA ILE A 146 -1.13 -0.29 -6.52
C ILE A 146 -0.40 0.88 -5.86
N ASP A 147 -0.12 1.95 -6.60
CA ASP A 147 0.53 3.15 -6.07
C ASP A 147 -0.36 3.81 -4.98
N LEU A 148 -1.68 3.87 -5.18
CA LEU A 148 -2.63 4.39 -4.19
C LEU A 148 -2.68 3.54 -2.91
N LEU A 149 -2.67 2.21 -3.05
CA LEU A 149 -2.63 1.29 -1.91
C LEU A 149 -1.34 1.47 -1.11
N CYS A 150 -0.18 1.41 -1.78
CA CYS A 150 1.12 1.34 -1.12
C CYS A 150 1.62 2.70 -0.61
N SER A 151 1.22 3.79 -1.28
CA SER A 151 1.75 5.13 -0.98
C SER A 151 0.82 5.97 -0.11
N ASN A 152 -0.44 5.56 0.07
CA ASN A 152 -1.41 6.36 0.82
C ASN A 152 -2.23 5.48 1.77
N MET A 153 -2.99 4.52 1.23
CA MET A 153 -4.01 3.84 2.04
C MET A 153 -3.40 2.94 3.13
N LEU A 154 -2.53 2.00 2.77
CA LEU A 154 -1.94 1.05 3.73
C LEU A 154 -1.08 1.73 4.79
N PRO A 155 -0.18 2.68 4.47
CA PRO A 155 0.57 3.41 5.50
C PRO A 155 -0.33 4.18 6.46
N MET A 156 -1.44 4.74 5.98
CA MET A 156 -2.34 5.53 6.83
C MET A 156 -3.26 4.66 7.69
N THR A 157 -3.66 3.48 7.22
CA THR A 157 -4.52 2.56 7.99
C THR A 157 -3.73 1.69 8.97
N LEU A 158 -2.51 1.25 8.60
CA LEU A 158 -1.72 0.29 9.37
C LEU A 158 -0.48 0.89 10.04
N GLY A 159 0.03 2.04 9.58
CA GLY A 159 1.32 2.63 10.01
C GLY A 159 1.32 3.35 11.36
N TYR A 160 0.13 3.50 11.95
CA TYR A 160 -0.20 4.07 13.26
C TYR A 160 0.63 3.63 14.46
N ASP A 161 0.46 2.34 14.75
CA ASP A 161 0.42 1.89 16.14
C ASP A 161 1.18 0.58 16.35
N GLY A 162 2.01 0.14 15.40
CA GLY A 162 2.63 -1.19 15.48
C GLY A 162 1.61 -2.26 15.92
N GLY A 163 0.37 -2.10 15.43
CA GLY A 163 -0.87 -2.43 16.15
C GLY A 163 -0.87 -3.86 16.64
N PHE A 164 -0.87 -4.02 17.96
CA PHE A 164 -1.10 -5.32 18.58
C PHE A 164 -2.53 -5.80 18.34
N GLU A 165 -3.47 -4.89 18.06
CA GLU A 165 -4.85 -5.24 17.76
C GLU A 165 -5.08 -5.41 16.25
N PRO A 166 -5.73 -6.52 15.84
CA PRO A 166 -6.03 -6.77 14.44
C PRO A 166 -7.07 -5.77 13.94
N THR A 167 -6.74 -5.05 12.87
CA THR A 167 -7.69 -4.22 12.10
C THR A 167 -8.19 -4.99 10.88
N TYR A 168 -9.30 -4.54 10.27
CA TYR A 168 -9.82 -5.12 9.03
C TYR A 168 -8.78 -5.06 7.90
N ALA A 169 -8.05 -3.94 7.75
CA ALA A 169 -6.95 -3.83 6.79
C ALA A 169 -5.83 -4.84 7.07
N SER A 170 -5.55 -5.13 8.34
CA SER A 170 -4.51 -6.08 8.73
C SER A 170 -4.91 -7.54 8.53
N GLU A 171 -6.19 -7.87 8.74
CA GLU A 171 -6.76 -9.21 8.56
C GLU A 171 -7.06 -9.50 7.07
N SER A 172 -7.35 -8.48 6.28
CA SER A 172 -7.53 -8.59 4.83
C SER A 172 -6.23 -8.59 4.04
N ALA A 173 -5.05 -8.55 4.70
CA ALA A 173 -3.74 -8.52 4.05
C ALA A 173 -3.55 -9.67 3.04
N ALA A 174 -3.86 -10.91 3.44
CA ALA A 174 -3.79 -12.06 2.55
C ALA A 174 -4.69 -11.90 1.31
N ALA A 175 -5.90 -11.35 1.47
CA ALA A 175 -6.83 -11.13 0.38
C ALA A 175 -6.35 -10.00 -0.56
N ILE A 176 -5.86 -8.88 -0.01
CA ILE A 176 -5.29 -7.78 -0.79
C ILE A 176 -4.11 -8.27 -1.63
N ILE A 177 -3.16 -8.99 -1.01
CA ILE A 177 -2.02 -9.56 -1.72
C ILE A 177 -2.52 -10.53 -2.80
N THR A 178 -3.50 -11.39 -2.49
CA THR A 178 -4.10 -12.29 -3.47
C THR A 178 -4.65 -11.54 -4.69
N MET A 179 -5.37 -10.42 -4.50
CA MET A 179 -5.90 -9.64 -5.63
C MET A 179 -4.77 -9.14 -6.55
N VAL A 180 -3.67 -8.64 -5.97
CA VAL A 180 -2.51 -8.19 -6.76
C VAL A 180 -1.87 -9.34 -7.52
N LEU A 181 -1.61 -10.46 -6.84
CA LEU A 181 -0.95 -11.62 -7.42
C LEU A 181 -1.81 -12.35 -8.47
N GLN A 182 -3.14 -12.27 -8.33
CA GLN A 182 -4.08 -12.92 -9.24
C GLN A 182 -4.32 -12.12 -10.51
N HIS A 183 -4.37 -10.79 -10.40
CA HIS A 183 -4.84 -9.91 -11.48
C HIS A 183 -3.71 -9.15 -12.19
N THR A 184 -2.46 -9.27 -11.71
CA THR A 184 -1.32 -8.64 -12.36
C THR A 184 -0.25 -9.69 -12.68
N ASP A 185 0.37 -9.59 -13.86
CA ASP A 185 1.53 -10.42 -14.24
C ASP A 185 2.86 -9.69 -13.99
N ASN A 186 2.79 -8.45 -13.49
CA ASN A 186 3.96 -7.59 -13.34
C ASN A 186 4.64 -7.84 -11.99
N GLY A 187 5.82 -8.47 -12.03
CA GLY A 187 6.64 -8.74 -10.85
C GLY A 187 6.99 -7.50 -10.01
N SER A 188 7.02 -6.30 -10.60
CA SER A 188 7.22 -5.06 -9.83
C SER A 188 6.02 -4.72 -8.94
N TYR A 189 4.78 -4.98 -9.37
CA TYR A 189 3.61 -4.74 -8.53
C TYR A 189 3.55 -5.75 -7.38
N HIS A 190 3.96 -6.99 -7.67
CA HIS A 190 4.09 -8.07 -6.68
C HIS A 190 5.09 -7.72 -5.57
N SER A 191 6.27 -7.21 -5.93
CA SER A 191 7.26 -6.79 -4.93
C SER A 191 6.85 -5.51 -4.19
N GLN A 192 6.23 -4.54 -4.87
CA GLN A 192 5.76 -3.29 -4.26
C GLN A 192 4.74 -3.53 -3.14
N ILE A 193 3.69 -4.31 -3.42
CA ILE A 193 2.65 -4.60 -2.41
C ILE A 193 3.23 -5.39 -1.25
N LEU A 194 4.11 -6.36 -1.54
CA LEU A 194 4.66 -7.23 -0.51
C LEU A 194 5.61 -6.46 0.41
N GLU A 195 6.53 -5.68 -0.14
CA GLU A 195 7.44 -4.85 0.66
C GLU A 195 6.68 -3.78 1.47
N CYS A 196 5.58 -3.23 0.92
CA CYS A 196 4.70 -2.33 1.65
C CYS A 196 4.16 -3.01 2.92
N PHE A 197 3.55 -4.20 2.78
CA PHE A 197 3.08 -4.95 3.95
C PHE A 197 4.22 -5.39 4.87
N MET A 198 5.37 -5.82 4.34
CA MET A 198 6.51 -6.21 5.16
C MET A 198 7.04 -5.05 6.01
N SER A 199 6.86 -3.81 5.56
CA SER A 199 7.25 -2.61 6.30
C SER A 199 6.33 -2.24 7.47
N ILE A 200 5.10 -2.77 7.50
CA ILE A 200 4.09 -2.37 8.49
C ILE A 200 3.55 -3.55 9.32
N LYS A 201 3.47 -4.77 8.76
CA LYS A 201 2.94 -5.98 9.43
C LYS A 201 4.05 -6.99 9.72
N ARG A 202 4.16 -7.45 10.97
CA ARG A 202 5.22 -8.38 11.43
C ARG A 202 5.02 -9.83 11.03
N ASP A 203 3.78 -10.30 11.01
CA ASP A 203 3.44 -11.72 10.81
C ASP A 203 3.05 -12.05 9.35
N LEU A 204 3.57 -11.29 8.39
CA LEU A 204 3.16 -11.38 6.98
C LEU A 204 3.40 -12.76 6.36
N VAL A 205 4.37 -13.51 6.89
CA VAL A 205 4.63 -14.89 6.45
C VAL A 205 3.39 -15.78 6.56
N LYS A 206 2.52 -15.55 7.57
CA LYS A 206 1.27 -16.29 7.74
C LYS A 206 0.31 -16.03 6.57
N ASP A 207 0.21 -14.78 6.14
CA ASP A 207 -0.62 -14.38 5.02
C ASP A 207 -0.12 -15.04 3.74
N ILE A 208 1.17 -14.98 3.44
CA ILE A 208 1.75 -15.59 2.23
C ILE A 208 1.52 -17.11 2.22
N LEU A 209 1.77 -17.80 3.35
CA LEU A 209 1.52 -19.24 3.46
C LEU A 209 0.04 -19.58 3.24
N SER A 210 -0.88 -18.78 3.77
CA SER A 210 -2.32 -18.98 3.55
C SER A 210 -2.72 -18.80 2.08
N ILE A 211 -2.08 -17.90 1.34
CA ILE A 211 -2.30 -17.71 -0.10
C ILE A 211 -1.81 -18.95 -0.87
N ILE A 212 -0.65 -19.50 -0.51
CA ILE A 212 -0.13 -20.70 -1.17
C ILE A 212 -1.07 -21.89 -0.92
N ALA A 213 -1.53 -22.07 0.32
CA ALA A 213 -2.45 -23.13 0.71
C ALA A 213 -3.82 -22.98 0.03
N TYR A 214 -4.50 -21.85 0.21
CA TYR A 214 -5.92 -21.70 -0.10
C TYR A 214 -6.24 -20.72 -1.24
N GLY A 215 -5.25 -19.95 -1.70
CA GLY A 215 -5.45 -18.97 -2.76
C GLY A 215 -5.79 -19.59 -4.13
N PRO A 216 -6.28 -18.77 -5.07
CA PRO A 216 -6.57 -19.21 -6.43
C PRO A 216 -5.30 -19.66 -7.16
N PRO A 217 -5.39 -20.57 -8.15
CA PRO A 217 -4.22 -21.12 -8.83
C PRO A 217 -3.25 -20.08 -9.40
N SER A 218 -3.76 -18.98 -9.96
CA SER A 218 -2.95 -17.89 -10.53
C SER A 218 -2.13 -17.13 -9.48
N ALA A 219 -2.62 -16.99 -8.24
CA ALA A 219 -1.91 -16.31 -7.16
C ALA A 219 -0.90 -17.20 -6.43
N ARG A 220 -1.07 -18.53 -6.46
CA ARG A 220 -0.23 -19.48 -5.72
C ARG A 220 1.23 -19.49 -6.18
N ALA A 221 1.45 -19.55 -7.50
CA ALA A 221 2.80 -19.57 -8.06
C ALA A 221 3.60 -18.30 -7.71
N PRO A 222 3.11 -17.07 -7.98
CA PRO A 222 3.84 -15.87 -7.60
C PRO A 222 4.01 -15.74 -6.08
N ALA A 223 3.04 -16.15 -5.26
CA ALA A 223 3.17 -16.16 -3.80
C ALA A 223 4.31 -17.07 -3.32
N ALA A 224 4.40 -18.29 -3.84
CA ALA A 224 5.48 -19.22 -3.51
C ALA A 224 6.85 -18.67 -3.93
N ASN A 225 6.94 -18.08 -5.12
CA ASN A 225 8.20 -17.51 -5.59
C ASN A 225 8.66 -16.32 -4.75
N LEU A 226 7.74 -15.45 -4.33
CA LEU A 226 8.05 -14.36 -3.42
C LEU A 226 8.44 -14.86 -2.03
N LEU A 227 7.76 -15.88 -1.49
CA LEU A 227 8.13 -16.51 -0.22
C LEU A 227 9.59 -16.97 -0.26
N PHE A 228 9.96 -17.73 -1.28
CA PHE A 228 11.32 -18.23 -1.47
C PHE A 228 12.34 -17.09 -1.65
N TYR A 229 11.95 -16.00 -2.33
CA TYR A 229 12.83 -14.87 -2.55
C TYR A 229 13.14 -14.10 -1.25
N TYR A 230 12.12 -13.76 -0.45
CA TYR A 230 12.31 -12.99 0.78
C TYR A 230 12.75 -13.85 1.98
N TRP A 231 12.46 -15.16 1.97
CA TRP A 231 12.92 -16.18 2.94
C TRP A 231 13.84 -17.23 2.29
N PRO A 232 15.07 -16.84 1.90
CA PRO A 232 15.97 -17.71 1.14
C PRO A 232 16.43 -18.97 1.89
N GLN A 233 16.27 -19.04 3.22
CA GLN A 233 16.64 -20.26 3.98
C GLN A 233 15.73 -21.46 3.65
N LEU A 234 14.51 -21.22 3.18
CA LEU A 234 13.58 -22.28 2.78
C LEU A 234 14.04 -23.04 1.55
N ASN A 235 14.87 -22.41 0.71
CA ASN A 235 15.49 -23.06 -0.43
C ASN A 235 16.85 -22.40 -0.74
N PRO A 236 17.93 -22.85 -0.08
CA PRO A 236 19.27 -22.29 -0.25
C PRO A 236 19.81 -22.43 -1.69
N ALA A 237 19.23 -23.32 -2.49
CA ALA A 237 19.62 -23.59 -3.88
C ALA A 237 18.88 -22.73 -4.93
N LEU A 238 18.04 -21.76 -4.51
CA LEU A 238 17.33 -20.86 -5.43
C LEU A 238 18.26 -20.10 -6.37
N SER A 239 19.44 -19.71 -5.91
CA SER A 239 20.46 -19.02 -6.70
C SER A 239 21.06 -19.90 -7.81
N ASP A 240 20.92 -21.23 -7.72
CA ASP A 240 21.58 -22.19 -8.62
C ASP A 240 20.61 -22.82 -9.66
N ARG A 241 19.30 -22.64 -9.51
CA ARG A 241 18.32 -23.22 -10.45
C ARG A 241 18.16 -22.39 -11.71
N ARG A 242 18.93 -22.75 -12.75
CA ARG A 242 18.64 -22.45 -14.17
C ARG A 242 17.29 -23.11 -14.55
N GLY A 243 16.17 -22.45 -14.29
CA GLY A 243 14.84 -22.98 -14.63
C GLY A 243 13.66 -22.47 -13.81
N ILE A 244 13.88 -21.62 -12.79
CA ILE A 244 12.77 -20.94 -12.11
C ILE A 244 12.28 -19.81 -13.03
N HIS A 245 11.10 -19.99 -13.62
CA HIS A 245 10.47 -19.05 -14.55
C HIS A 245 10.03 -17.72 -13.91
N TYR A 246 10.02 -17.62 -12.57
CA TYR A 246 9.70 -16.38 -11.89
C TYR A 246 10.96 -15.53 -11.67
N LYS A 247 11.15 -14.57 -12.57
CA LYS A 247 12.16 -13.54 -12.42
C LYS A 247 11.64 -12.49 -11.44
N TYR A 248 12.23 -12.42 -10.25
CA TYR A 248 11.99 -11.30 -9.35
C TYR A 248 12.28 -9.98 -10.06
N ILE A 249 11.38 -9.01 -9.90
CA ILE A 249 11.53 -7.65 -10.43
C ILE A 249 11.29 -6.70 -9.26
N ALA A 250 12.35 -6.00 -8.83
CA ALA A 250 12.22 -4.94 -7.84
C ALA A 250 11.34 -3.81 -8.38
N TRP A 251 10.48 -3.28 -7.52
CA TRP A 251 9.68 -2.11 -7.87
C TRP A 251 10.55 -0.85 -7.95
N PRO A 252 10.24 0.09 -8.85
CA PRO A 252 11.04 1.29 -9.03
C PRO A 252 10.84 2.26 -7.84
N PRO A 253 11.89 2.92 -7.34
CA PRO A 253 11.74 3.92 -6.28
C PRO A 253 10.79 5.04 -6.69
N VAL A 254 9.98 5.54 -5.74
CA VAL A 254 9.14 6.71 -5.95
C VAL A 254 10.03 7.91 -6.27
N LEU A 255 9.67 8.66 -7.30
CA LEU A 255 10.40 9.87 -7.70
C LEU A 255 9.91 11.10 -6.94
N CYS A 256 10.75 12.13 -6.85
CA CYS A 256 10.42 13.40 -6.22
C CYS A 256 9.21 14.06 -6.92
N GLN A 257 8.18 14.36 -6.14
CA GLN A 257 6.90 14.90 -6.62
C GLN A 257 6.80 16.42 -6.48
N ARG A 258 7.83 17.09 -5.94
CA ARG A 258 7.84 18.55 -5.76
C ARG A 258 8.01 19.27 -7.11
N ARG A 259 7.05 20.12 -7.45
CA ARG A 259 7.16 21.12 -8.52
C ARG A 259 8.32 22.08 -8.21
N GLY A 260 9.19 22.28 -9.18
CA GLY A 260 10.42 23.07 -9.00
C GLY A 260 11.55 22.31 -8.29
N CYS A 261 11.53 20.98 -8.29
CA CYS A 261 12.69 20.18 -7.90
C CYS A 261 13.91 20.54 -8.77
N VAL A 262 15.06 20.78 -8.13
CA VAL A 262 16.33 21.14 -8.81
C VAL A 262 16.74 20.08 -9.84
N ASN A 263 16.41 18.81 -9.58
CA ASN A 263 16.70 17.69 -10.45
C ASN A 263 15.55 17.32 -11.40
N ASN A 264 14.64 18.26 -11.67
CA ASN A 264 13.45 18.07 -12.52
C ASN A 264 12.60 16.84 -12.15
N GLY A 265 12.56 16.48 -10.86
CA GLY A 265 11.80 15.32 -10.39
C GLY A 265 12.41 13.95 -10.69
N ASN A 266 13.62 13.88 -11.26
CA ASN A 266 14.25 12.60 -11.63
C ASN A 266 14.98 11.90 -10.48
N CYS A 267 15.09 12.57 -9.32
CA CYS A 267 15.70 11.97 -8.13
C CYS A 267 14.70 11.12 -7.35
N GLN A 268 15.20 10.03 -6.78
CA GLN A 268 14.46 9.17 -5.88
C GLN A 268 14.04 9.95 -4.63
N ALA A 269 12.80 9.75 -4.21
CA ALA A 269 12.30 10.27 -2.95
C ALA A 269 12.89 9.46 -1.80
N VAL A 270 13.28 10.16 -0.75
CA VAL A 270 13.85 9.56 0.49
C VAL A 270 13.06 9.98 1.72
N LYS A 271 12.18 10.98 1.57
CA LYS A 271 11.30 11.47 2.62
C LYS A 271 9.88 11.63 2.08
N MET A 272 8.93 11.45 2.99
CA MET A 272 7.51 11.63 2.78
C MET A 272 7.03 12.75 3.70
N CYS A 273 6.20 13.65 3.18
CA CYS A 273 5.60 14.73 3.94
C CYS A 273 4.08 14.61 4.01
N LEU A 274 3.54 14.66 5.22
CA LEU A 274 2.10 14.54 5.48
C LEU A 274 1.38 15.89 5.54
N ASN A 275 2.10 17.00 5.46
CA ASN A 275 1.50 18.33 5.53
C ASN A 275 0.59 18.59 4.30
N PRO A 276 -0.74 18.79 4.50
CA PRO A 276 -1.68 19.01 3.40
C PRO A 276 -1.37 20.24 2.56
N ALA A 277 -1.04 21.37 3.21
CA ALA A 277 -0.76 22.62 2.51
C ALA A 277 0.48 22.48 1.60
N LEU A 278 1.55 21.83 2.09
CA LEU A 278 2.74 21.62 1.30
C LEU A 278 2.49 20.63 0.14
N ALA A 279 1.80 19.51 0.40
CA ALA A 279 1.47 18.51 -0.63
C ALA A 279 0.67 19.12 -1.79
N ILE A 280 -0.27 20.02 -1.48
CA ILE A 280 -1.12 20.65 -2.49
C ILE A 280 -0.36 21.76 -3.22
N HIS A 281 0.33 22.66 -2.50
CA HIS A 281 1.07 23.75 -3.13
C HIS A 281 2.24 23.27 -4.00
N SER A 282 2.95 22.23 -3.54
CA SER A 282 4.16 21.75 -4.20
C SER A 282 3.92 20.54 -5.09
N GLY A 283 2.88 19.73 -4.86
CA GLY A 283 2.64 18.48 -5.59
C GLY A 283 1.32 18.40 -6.36
N ASP A 284 0.36 19.29 -6.07
CA ASP A 284 -1.01 19.24 -6.62
C ASP A 284 -1.69 17.87 -6.45
N LYS A 285 -1.37 17.23 -5.32
CA LYS A 285 -1.85 15.90 -4.92
C LYS A 285 -2.25 15.93 -3.45
N PRO A 286 -3.19 15.07 -3.03
CA PRO A 286 -3.44 14.88 -1.60
C PRO A 286 -2.18 14.32 -0.93
N PRO A 287 -1.98 14.55 0.38
CA PRO A 287 -0.95 13.88 1.15
C PRO A 287 -0.98 12.36 0.98
N PRO A 288 0.17 11.66 1.05
CA PRO A 288 1.50 12.23 1.29
C PRO A 288 2.23 12.77 0.05
N LEU A 289 3.12 13.75 0.25
CA LEU A 289 4.06 14.26 -0.76
C LEU A 289 5.43 13.60 -0.63
N TYR A 290 5.91 12.98 -1.71
CA TYR A 290 7.24 12.34 -1.74
C TYR A 290 8.32 13.27 -2.28
N ILE A 291 9.43 13.43 -1.55
CA ILE A 291 10.51 14.38 -1.89
C ILE A 291 11.91 13.76 -1.79
N CYS A 292 12.82 14.19 -2.67
CA CYS A 292 14.24 13.83 -2.62
C CYS A 292 14.99 14.59 -1.51
N SER A 293 16.23 14.19 -1.23
CA SER A 293 17.06 14.79 -0.18
C SER A 293 17.23 16.30 -0.37
N ASP A 294 17.59 16.74 -1.58
CA ASP A 294 17.80 18.17 -1.86
C ASP A 294 16.54 19.01 -1.63
N CYS A 295 15.37 18.47 -2.02
CA CYS A 295 14.10 19.13 -1.78
C CYS A 295 13.74 19.17 -0.31
N ALA A 296 14.08 18.12 0.45
CA ALA A 296 13.86 18.09 1.88
C ALA A 296 14.76 19.07 2.63
N ASP A 297 16.02 19.22 2.24
CA ASP A 297 16.95 20.18 2.86
C ASP A 297 16.47 21.63 2.73
N VAL A 298 15.87 21.97 1.58
CA VAL A 298 15.25 23.29 1.36
C VAL A 298 14.04 23.51 2.28
N LEU A 299 13.23 22.48 2.51
CA LEU A 299 11.98 22.57 3.26
C LEU A 299 12.15 22.29 4.76
N ARG A 300 13.34 21.85 5.18
CA ARG A 300 13.64 21.44 6.56
C ARG A 300 13.36 22.55 7.58
N LYS A 301 13.57 23.81 7.23
CA LYS A 301 13.38 24.93 8.18
C LYS A 301 11.92 25.10 8.61
N ASP A 302 10.97 24.88 7.69
CA ASP A 302 9.56 25.21 7.90
C ASP A 302 8.67 23.98 8.13
N HIS A 303 9.13 22.78 7.71
CA HIS A 303 8.29 21.59 7.65
C HIS A 303 8.93 20.30 8.20
N SER A 304 10.05 20.38 8.93
CA SER A 304 10.75 19.17 9.41
C SER A 304 9.88 18.25 10.28
N GLU A 305 8.91 18.79 11.01
CA GLU A 305 8.03 18.01 11.89
C GLU A 305 7.04 17.11 11.12
N TYR A 306 6.79 17.42 9.85
CA TYR A 306 5.89 16.64 8.98
C TYR A 306 6.62 15.68 8.06
N MET A 307 7.95 15.58 8.17
CA MET A 307 8.78 14.77 7.28
C MET A 307 9.23 13.49 7.95
N THR A 308 8.95 12.37 7.29
CA THR A 308 9.37 11.04 7.72
C THR A 308 10.23 10.40 6.63
N ASP A 309 11.33 9.77 7.04
CA ASP A 309 12.16 8.98 6.12
C ASP A 309 11.38 7.76 5.61
N ILE A 310 11.59 7.38 4.34
CA ILE A 310 10.92 6.23 3.72
C ILE A 310 11.91 5.16 3.31
N LEU A 311 11.40 3.93 3.24
CA LEU A 311 12.15 2.80 2.70
C LEU A 311 12.25 2.89 1.17
N LEU A 312 13.42 2.54 0.67
CA LEU A 312 13.66 2.28 -0.74
C LEU A 312 13.48 0.79 -1.04
N PRO A 313 13.09 0.44 -2.28
CA PRO A 313 12.88 -0.95 -2.70
C PRO A 313 14.05 -1.88 -2.40
N MET A 314 13.84 -3.16 -2.11
CA MET A 314 14.94 -4.12 -2.07
C MET A 314 15.38 -4.50 -3.50
N SER A 315 16.61 -4.19 -3.89
CA SER A 315 17.13 -4.57 -5.20
C SER A 315 17.50 -6.05 -5.28
N HIS A 316 18.02 -6.60 -4.19
CA HIS A 316 18.33 -8.00 -4.00
C HIS A 316 18.18 -8.39 -2.53
N VAL A 317 17.92 -9.67 -2.26
CA VAL A 317 17.85 -10.22 -0.90
C VAL A 317 19.13 -10.98 -0.59
N SER A 318 19.97 -10.42 0.29
CA SER A 318 21.24 -11.04 0.69
C SER A 318 21.03 -12.30 1.56
N THR A 319 21.77 -13.38 1.31
CA THR A 319 21.77 -14.56 2.20
C THR A 319 22.64 -14.35 3.45
N ILE A 320 23.53 -13.35 3.42
CA ILE A 320 24.46 -13.01 4.51
C ILE A 320 24.10 -11.67 5.16
N CYS A 321 24.60 -11.48 6.38
CA CYS A 321 24.42 -10.26 7.18
C CYS A 321 24.99 -9.04 6.46
N GLU A 322 24.18 -8.00 6.31
CA GLU A 322 24.54 -6.74 5.64
C GLU A 322 25.10 -5.70 6.62
N ASN A 323 25.18 -6.03 7.91
CA ASN A 323 25.79 -5.15 8.90
C ASN A 323 27.30 -5.03 8.64
N LYS A 324 27.75 -3.84 8.22
CA LYS A 324 29.17 -3.53 7.98
C LYS A 324 30.07 -3.75 9.20
N ASN A 325 29.50 -3.68 10.41
CA ASN A 325 30.22 -3.88 11.67
C ASN A 325 30.00 -5.29 12.26
N CYS A 326 29.52 -6.26 11.47
CA CYS A 326 29.32 -7.63 11.92
C CYS A 326 30.66 -8.28 12.31
N ARG A 327 30.72 -8.87 13.51
CA ARG A 327 31.88 -9.64 14.01
C ARG A 327 31.52 -11.09 14.32
N ALA A 328 30.36 -11.55 13.87
CA ALA A 328 29.90 -12.92 14.11
C ALA A 328 30.70 -13.89 13.23
N GLY A 329 31.02 -15.08 13.77
CA GLY A 329 31.59 -16.17 12.98
C GLY A 329 30.58 -16.72 11.97
N GLU A 330 29.32 -16.80 12.36
CA GLU A 330 28.20 -17.14 11.47
C GLU A 330 27.56 -15.87 10.91
N THR A 331 27.70 -15.67 9.61
CA THR A 331 27.19 -14.49 8.90
C THR A 331 25.87 -14.74 8.19
N LEU A 332 25.29 -15.95 8.27
CA LEU A 332 24.00 -16.26 7.66
C LEU A 332 22.92 -15.30 8.19
N ALA A 333 22.26 -14.58 7.28
CA ALA A 333 21.18 -13.68 7.67
C ALA A 333 19.94 -14.48 8.04
N VAL A 334 19.41 -14.23 9.24
CA VAL A 334 18.20 -14.90 9.77
C VAL A 334 17.01 -13.95 9.92
N CYS A 335 17.25 -12.64 9.81
CA CYS A 335 16.26 -11.59 10.03
C CYS A 335 16.38 -10.51 8.95
N THR A 336 15.24 -10.03 8.43
CA THR A 336 15.14 -8.84 7.57
C THR A 336 14.37 -7.75 8.32
N CYS A 337 14.99 -6.61 8.60
CA CYS A 337 14.36 -5.49 9.29
C CYS A 337 13.95 -4.39 8.30
N PHE A 338 12.69 -3.97 8.40
CA PHE A 338 12.08 -2.91 7.60
C PHE A 338 11.91 -1.60 8.40
N SER A 339 12.43 -1.51 9.63
CA SER A 339 12.42 -0.23 10.34
C SER A 339 13.41 0.75 9.72
N ILE A 340 13.00 2.01 9.58
CA ILE A 340 13.83 3.07 9.01
C ILE A 340 15.12 3.30 9.81
N GLU A 341 15.09 3.07 11.13
CA GLU A 341 16.27 3.14 12.01
C GLU A 341 17.35 2.12 11.63
N CYS A 342 16.93 0.95 11.17
CA CYS A 342 17.84 -0.10 10.70
C CYS A 342 18.21 0.13 9.23
N ALA A 343 17.24 0.51 8.40
CA ALA A 343 17.43 0.76 6.98
C ALA A 343 18.37 1.94 6.70
N SER A 344 18.47 2.93 7.60
CA SER A 344 19.42 4.05 7.46
C SER A 344 20.88 3.59 7.36
N TYR A 345 21.22 2.41 7.91
CA TYR A 345 22.56 1.81 7.77
C TYR A 345 22.80 1.14 6.41
N ASN A 346 21.74 0.90 5.63
CA ASN A 346 21.77 0.28 4.29
C ASN A 346 21.21 1.21 3.20
N GLY A 347 21.41 2.53 3.35
CA GLY A 347 20.96 3.52 2.36
C GLY A 347 19.44 3.56 2.20
N ASN A 348 18.72 3.52 3.32
CA ASN A 348 17.25 3.47 3.40
C ASN A 348 16.61 2.23 2.78
N ARG A 349 17.37 1.16 2.50
CA ARG A 349 16.81 -0.13 2.10
C ARG A 349 16.67 -1.04 3.32
N PRO A 350 15.67 -1.93 3.38
CA PRO A 350 15.59 -2.95 4.42
C PRO A 350 16.93 -3.70 4.56
N ILE A 351 17.29 -4.04 5.80
CA ILE A 351 18.61 -4.59 6.12
C ILE A 351 18.48 -5.98 6.74
N ARG A 352 19.35 -6.88 6.32
CA ARG A 352 19.42 -8.25 6.82
C ARG A 352 20.50 -8.44 7.86
N TYR A 353 20.16 -9.15 8.94
CA TYR A 353 21.02 -9.41 10.07
C TYR A 353 21.19 -10.92 10.32
N CYS A 354 22.40 -11.33 10.68
CA CYS A 354 22.64 -12.63 11.33
C CYS A 354 22.08 -12.62 12.76
N HIS A 355 22.04 -13.79 13.38
CA HIS A 355 21.48 -13.99 14.72
C HIS A 355 22.07 -13.00 15.76
N VAL A 356 23.40 -12.90 15.83
CA VAL A 356 24.09 -12.02 16.79
C VAL A 356 23.74 -10.54 16.57
N CYS A 357 23.68 -10.09 15.31
CA CYS A 357 23.32 -8.71 14.98
C CYS A 357 21.85 -8.43 15.25
N HIS A 358 20.97 -9.41 14.98
CA HIS A 358 19.55 -9.33 15.29
C HIS A 358 19.35 -9.16 16.79
N ASP A 359 19.95 -10.00 17.63
CA ASP A 359 19.84 -9.93 19.08
C ASP A 359 20.33 -8.58 19.62
N THR A 360 21.50 -8.15 19.15
CA THR A 360 22.12 -6.89 19.58
C THR A 360 21.23 -5.68 19.28
N ARG A 361 20.51 -5.68 18.15
CA ARG A 361 19.66 -4.56 17.74
C ARG A 361 18.25 -4.66 18.33
N HIS A 362 17.62 -5.82 18.22
CA HIS A 362 16.19 -5.98 18.47
C HIS A 362 15.82 -6.46 19.87
N LEU A 363 16.77 -6.91 20.71
CA LEU A 363 16.47 -7.16 22.12
C LEU A 363 16.30 -5.88 22.94
N THR A 364 16.72 -4.73 22.40
CA THR A 364 16.55 -3.41 23.01
C THR A 364 15.07 -2.96 23.00
N PRO A 365 14.61 -2.13 23.97
CA PRO A 365 13.22 -1.66 24.00
C PRO A 365 12.77 -0.94 22.73
N LYS A 366 13.69 -0.21 22.07
CA LYS A 366 13.43 0.46 20.79
C LYS A 366 13.37 -0.55 19.65
N GLY A 367 14.33 -1.48 19.59
CA GLY A 367 14.40 -2.52 18.56
C GLY A 367 13.20 -3.48 18.57
N ARG A 368 12.60 -3.76 19.74
CA ARG A 368 11.36 -4.57 19.83
C ARG A 368 10.15 -3.92 19.14
N LYS A 369 10.20 -2.60 18.89
CA LYS A 369 9.15 -1.88 18.15
C LYS A 369 9.35 -1.95 16.64
N HIS A 370 10.53 -2.36 16.16
CA HIS A 370 10.81 -2.49 14.73
C HIS A 370 9.92 -3.55 14.09
N VAL A 371 9.58 -3.34 12.82
CA VAL A 371 8.95 -4.36 11.99
C VAL A 371 10.08 -5.14 11.31
N TYR A 372 10.19 -6.42 11.68
CA TYR A 372 11.18 -7.33 11.12
C TYR A 372 10.59 -8.71 10.90
N HIS A 373 11.14 -9.42 9.93
CA HIS A 373 10.73 -10.77 9.54
C HIS A 373 11.85 -11.74 9.85
N LEU A 374 11.54 -12.77 10.62
CA LEU A 374 12.48 -13.84 10.96
C LEU A 374 12.39 -14.98 9.93
N SER A 375 13.43 -15.80 9.92
CA SER A 375 13.42 -17.09 9.22
C SER A 375 12.29 -17.96 9.79
N ILE A 376 11.66 -18.76 8.95
CA ILE A 376 10.63 -19.70 9.41
C ILE A 376 11.32 -20.76 10.28
N PRO A 377 10.89 -20.93 11.54
CA PRO A 377 11.46 -21.97 12.41
C PRO A 377 11.06 -23.35 11.90
N GLU A 378 11.62 -24.40 12.50
CA GLU A 378 11.22 -25.77 12.21
C GLU A 378 9.70 -25.94 12.37
N ILE A 379 9.11 -26.83 11.55
CA ILE A 379 7.66 -27.02 11.51
C ILE A 379 7.10 -27.26 12.91
N TRP A 380 7.80 -28.04 13.72
CA TRP A 380 7.37 -28.43 15.07
C TRP A 380 7.37 -27.28 16.08
N ASP A 381 8.17 -26.24 15.85
CA ASP A 381 8.29 -25.06 16.71
C ASP A 381 7.35 -23.93 16.28
N CYS A 382 6.70 -24.07 15.11
CA CYS A 382 5.71 -23.12 14.62
C CYS A 382 4.42 -23.17 15.45
N SER A 383 3.70 -22.04 15.53
CA SER A 383 2.32 -22.03 16.05
C SER A 383 1.41 -22.98 15.25
N GLN A 384 0.36 -23.53 15.88
CA GLN A 384 -0.56 -24.48 15.24
C GLN A 384 -1.15 -23.95 13.91
N GLN A 385 -1.42 -22.65 13.83
CA GLN A 385 -1.91 -22.02 12.60
C GLN A 385 -0.85 -22.06 11.48
N VAL A 386 0.38 -21.66 11.79
CA VAL A 386 1.50 -21.69 10.82
C VAL A 386 1.81 -23.11 10.39
N GLN A 387 1.77 -24.07 11.31
CA GLN A 387 1.95 -25.50 11.01
C GLN A 387 0.93 -25.98 9.97
N ARG A 388 -0.36 -25.68 10.17
CA ARG A 388 -1.43 -26.04 9.22
C ARG A 388 -1.19 -25.41 7.85
N TYR A 389 -0.94 -24.10 7.80
CA TYR A 389 -0.70 -23.40 6.54
C TYR A 389 0.53 -23.92 5.81
N LEU A 390 1.61 -24.23 6.53
CA LEU A 390 2.84 -24.75 5.95
C LEU A 390 2.62 -26.16 5.37
N MET A 391 1.94 -27.05 6.10
CA MET A 391 1.62 -28.41 5.62
C MET A 391 0.73 -28.39 4.37
N ASP A 392 -0.32 -27.55 4.38
CA ASP A 392 -1.23 -27.41 3.25
C ASP A 392 -0.54 -26.73 2.05
N ALA A 393 0.31 -25.73 2.31
CA ALA A 393 1.10 -25.06 1.29
C ALA A 393 2.09 -26.03 0.61
N ILE A 394 2.79 -26.87 1.39
CA ILE A 394 3.69 -27.90 0.86
C ILE A 394 2.90 -28.89 -0.02
N THR A 395 1.79 -29.40 0.49
CA THR A 395 0.94 -30.35 -0.24
C THR A 395 0.49 -29.76 -1.58
N ARG A 396 0.05 -28.50 -1.56
CA ARG A 396 -0.44 -27.84 -2.76
C ARG A 396 0.67 -27.46 -3.74
N TYR A 397 1.83 -27.06 -3.23
CA TYR A 397 3.01 -26.76 -4.05
C TYR A 397 3.53 -28.01 -4.79
N CYS A 398 3.59 -29.16 -4.11
CA CYS A 398 3.95 -30.42 -4.75
C CYS A 398 2.99 -30.81 -5.89
N GLN A 399 1.68 -30.57 -5.72
CA GLN A 399 0.69 -30.80 -6.78
C GLN A 399 0.90 -29.90 -8.00
N LEU A 400 1.24 -28.62 -7.79
CA LEU A 400 1.55 -27.68 -8.89
C LEU A 400 2.79 -28.12 -9.68
N TYR A 401 3.81 -28.64 -8.99
CA TYR A 401 5.02 -29.15 -9.64
C TYR A 401 4.76 -30.41 -10.47
N GLN A 402 3.89 -31.31 -10.00
CA GLN A 402 3.53 -32.51 -10.77
C GLN A 402 2.75 -32.18 -12.05
N GLN A 403 1.90 -31.16 -12.03
CA GLN A 403 1.14 -30.73 -13.22
C GLN A 403 2.04 -30.14 -14.31
N ASN A 404 3.06 -29.35 -13.94
CA ASN A 404 3.99 -28.73 -14.90
C ASN A 404 4.97 -29.72 -15.56
N PHE A 405 5.14 -30.93 -15.03
CA PHE A 405 5.94 -32.00 -15.65
C PHE A 405 5.10 -32.94 -16.54
N SER A 406 3.78 -32.79 -16.55
CA SER A 406 2.84 -33.65 -17.28
C SER A 406 2.35 -33.02 -18.60
N SER A 407 2.85 -31.83 -18.93
CA SER A 407 2.62 -31.05 -20.16
C SER A 407 3.94 -30.77 -20.84
#